data_AF-A0A3C1PIC7-F1
#
_entry.id   AF-A0A3C1PIC7-F1
#
_cell.length_a   1.000
_cell.length_b   1.000
_cell.length_c   1.000
_cell.angle_alpha   90.00
_cell.angle_beta   90.00
_cell.angle_gamma   90.00
#
_symmetry.space_group_name_H-M   'P 1'
#
loop_
_entity.id
_entity.type
_entity.pdbx_description
1 polymer ?
#
loop_
_entity_poly.entity_id
_entity_poly.type
_entity_poly.pdbx_seq_one_letter_code
_entity_poly.pdbx_strand_id
1 'polypeptide(L)'
;MKTIKLNQSRIGVLLLGTILFDLLFRKQQLGINLLLFTLIAAFALFIYFKAGFLSKKAGIFGIGNLLLVLAVAIHNSSIGVVLAVPSFMLWVSAVHFPNLQTFPYNVYGAIASLFRKPIGFMDVFKRNQPKNERKTNIWKLARIFLIPALVIPLFIAIFTEANPKFAAFADKIGTFIDQLFSYIPIDKLIDFMLSYVEAETIFFYLFGLFAITYLIFARKSSDIEQLEADQSFRLIRKKGGFNFFSWLIAKSQGLGSGLKIEYLSAFVVVALLNALLLIVNIIDIDWVWINFTYDQSFNLTQFVHEG
;
A
#
# COMPACT_ATOMS: atom_id res chain seq x y z
N MET A 1 18.32 22.11 15.25
CA MET A 1 17.31 22.26 14.18
C MET A 1 18.03 22.53 12.85
N LYS A 2 18.41 21.48 12.11
CA LYS A 2 18.92 21.58 10.73
C LYS A 2 18.01 20.71 9.88
N THR A 3 17.12 21.33 9.13
CA THR A 3 16.36 20.66 8.07
C THR A 3 17.37 20.04 7.11
N ILE A 4 17.32 18.73 6.91
CA ILE A 4 18.06 18.06 5.83
C ILE A 4 17.56 18.72 4.53
N LYS A 5 18.36 19.62 3.95
CA LYS A 5 18.16 20.06 2.56
C LYS A 5 18.17 18.78 1.75
N LEU A 6 17.05 18.49 1.11
CA LEU A 6 16.94 17.33 0.27
C LEU A 6 17.71 17.66 -1.01
N ASN A 7 19.00 17.34 -1.00
CA ASN A 7 19.89 17.65 -2.11
C ASN A 7 19.42 16.91 -3.36
N GLN A 8 19.47 17.58 -4.52
CA GLN A 8 19.25 17.00 -5.85
C GLN A 8 20.01 15.67 -6.02
N SER A 9 21.13 15.50 -5.32
CA SER A 9 21.91 14.25 -5.26
C SER A 9 21.10 13.03 -4.82
N ARG A 10 20.13 13.16 -3.90
CA ARG A 10 19.33 12.00 -3.41
C ARG A 10 18.33 11.51 -4.46
N ILE A 11 17.79 12.40 -5.29
CA ILE A 11 16.92 12.03 -6.40
C ILE A 11 17.74 11.33 -7.49
N GLY A 12 18.96 11.81 -7.76
CA GLY A 12 19.90 11.12 -8.65
C GLY A 12 20.20 9.69 -8.19
N VAL A 13 20.51 9.50 -6.90
CA VAL A 13 20.76 8.15 -6.34
C VAL A 13 19.49 7.30 -6.31
N LEU A 14 18.30 7.88 -6.14
CA LEU A 14 17.04 7.14 -6.27
C LEU A 14 16.91 6.57 -7.70
N LEU A 15 17.00 7.42 -8.73
CA LEU A 15 16.84 6.99 -10.11
C LEU A 15 17.93 6.00 -10.54
N LEU A 16 19.19 6.33 -10.28
CA LEU A 16 20.32 5.45 -10.58
C LEU A 16 20.21 4.13 -9.81
N GLY A 17 19.85 4.19 -8.53
CA GLY A 17 19.65 3.01 -7.70
C GLY A 17 18.52 2.11 -8.21
N THR A 18 17.42 2.68 -8.69
CA THR A 18 16.32 1.91 -9.28
C THR A 18 16.72 1.23 -10.58
N ILE A 19 17.47 1.92 -11.45
CA ILE A 19 18.03 1.31 -12.67
C ILE A 19 19.00 0.19 -12.32
N LEU A 20 19.90 0.42 -11.35
CA LEU A 20 20.84 -0.59 -10.87
C LEU A 20 20.12 -1.80 -10.27
N PHE A 21 19.04 -1.56 -9.52
CA PHE A 21 18.21 -2.62 -8.96
C PHE A 21 17.57 -3.47 -10.07
N ASP A 22 17.01 -2.83 -11.11
CA ASP A 22 16.45 -3.53 -12.27
C ASP A 22 17.52 -4.40 -12.94
N LEU A 23 18.69 -3.83 -13.23
CA LEU A 23 19.79 -4.54 -13.89
C LEU A 23 20.32 -5.74 -13.07
N LEU A 24 20.37 -5.60 -11.75
CA LEU A 24 20.89 -6.66 -10.88
C LEU A 24 19.89 -7.80 -10.67
N PHE A 25 18.59 -7.56 -10.75
CA PHE A 25 17.62 -8.55 -10.27
C PHE A 25 16.58 -8.98 -11.31
N ARG A 26 16.32 -8.18 -12.35
CA ARG A 26 15.32 -8.57 -13.37
C ARG A 26 15.86 -9.70 -14.25
N LYS A 27 15.14 -10.82 -14.27
CA LYS A 27 15.51 -12.04 -15.03
C LYS A 27 16.92 -12.57 -14.70
N GLN A 28 17.45 -12.25 -13.51
CA GLN A 28 18.75 -12.69 -13.03
C GLN A 28 18.62 -13.54 -11.76
N GLN A 29 19.61 -14.40 -11.50
CA GLN A 29 19.68 -15.13 -10.23
C GLN A 29 20.11 -14.20 -9.08
N LEU A 30 19.50 -14.40 -7.91
CA LEU A 30 19.72 -13.51 -6.77
C LEU A 30 21.11 -13.62 -6.15
N GLY A 31 21.76 -14.79 -6.20
CA GLY A 31 23.03 -15.11 -5.51
C GLY A 31 24.03 -13.96 -5.39
N ILE A 32 24.91 -13.79 -6.39
CA ILE A 32 25.96 -12.76 -6.34
C ILE A 32 25.40 -11.33 -6.47
N ASN A 33 24.26 -11.17 -7.13
CA ASN A 33 23.64 -9.86 -7.36
C ASN A 33 23.13 -9.25 -6.05
N LEU A 34 22.66 -10.08 -5.11
CA LEU A 34 22.29 -9.66 -3.76
C LEU A 34 23.51 -9.16 -2.98
N LEU A 35 24.68 -9.79 -3.15
CA LEU A 35 25.93 -9.35 -2.53
C LEU A 35 26.37 -7.99 -3.09
N LEU A 36 26.40 -7.85 -4.42
CA LEU A 36 26.72 -6.60 -5.09
C LEU A 36 25.79 -5.48 -4.66
N PHE A 37 24.47 -5.74 -4.65
CA PHE A 37 23.49 -4.79 -4.18
C PHE A 37 23.71 -4.39 -2.72
N THR A 38 24.01 -5.36 -1.84
CA THR A 38 24.27 -5.11 -0.41
C THR A 38 25.50 -4.22 -0.22
N LEU A 39 26.56 -4.41 -1.01
CA LEU A 39 27.76 -3.57 -0.96
C LEU A 39 27.50 -2.14 -1.47
N ILE A 40 26.76 -2.00 -2.57
CA ILE A 40 26.34 -0.69 -3.10
C ILE A 40 25.45 0.03 -2.08
N ALA A 41 24.53 -0.70 -1.45
CA ALA A 41 23.69 -0.17 -0.38
C ALA A 41 24.51 0.26 0.84
N ALA A 42 25.52 -0.52 1.24
CA ALA A 42 26.46 -0.17 2.30
C ALA A 42 27.14 1.17 2.03
N PHE A 43 27.63 1.34 0.80
CA PHE A 43 28.29 2.56 0.35
C PHE A 43 27.34 3.76 0.38
N ALA A 44 26.11 3.60 -0.13
CA ALA A 44 25.09 4.64 -0.08
C ALA A 44 24.74 5.03 1.37
N LEU A 45 24.56 4.04 2.25
CA LEU A 45 24.29 4.28 3.67
C LEU A 45 25.45 4.98 4.37
N PHE A 46 26.69 4.62 4.06
CA PHE A 46 27.88 5.29 4.61
C PHE A 46 27.95 6.77 4.20
N ILE A 47 27.68 7.09 2.92
CA ILE A 47 27.70 8.47 2.41
C ILE A 47 26.60 9.31 3.06
N TYR A 48 25.36 8.80 3.09
CA TYR A 48 24.21 9.60 3.51
C TYR A 48 23.92 9.57 5.01
N PHE A 49 24.38 8.52 5.71
CA PHE A 49 24.06 8.25 7.12
C PHE A 49 25.30 7.82 7.91
N LYS A 50 26.47 8.41 7.64
CA LYS A 50 27.77 8.07 8.27
C LYS A 50 27.70 7.82 9.78
N ALA A 51 27.06 8.71 10.53
CA ALA A 51 26.94 8.60 11.99
C ALA A 51 26.13 7.36 12.43
N GLY A 52 25.03 7.07 11.73
CA GLY A 52 24.22 5.88 12.01
C GLY A 52 24.90 4.60 11.54
N PHE A 53 25.59 4.64 10.40
CA PHE A 53 26.35 3.52 9.84
C PHE A 53 27.49 3.07 10.76
N LEU A 54 28.20 4.02 11.37
CA LEU A 54 29.29 3.75 12.32
C LEU A 54 28.80 3.38 13.73
N SER A 55 27.49 3.27 13.96
CA SER A 55 26.96 2.84 15.25
C SER A 55 27.25 1.35 15.48
N LYS A 56 27.49 0.96 16.74
CA LYS A 56 27.78 -0.45 17.11
C LYS A 56 26.69 -1.41 16.60
N LYS A 57 25.43 -1.00 16.67
CA LYS A 57 24.28 -1.82 16.25
C LYS A 57 24.22 -1.99 14.75
N ALA A 58 24.39 -0.89 14.00
CA ALA A 58 24.48 -0.96 12.54
C ALA A 58 25.65 -1.84 12.10
N GLY A 59 26.79 -1.79 12.82
CA GLY A 59 27.92 -2.69 12.59
C GLY A 59 27.53 -4.17 12.76
N ILE A 60 26.91 -4.53 13.88
CA ILE A 60 26.49 -5.91 14.16
C ILE A 60 25.50 -6.43 13.11
N PHE A 61 24.41 -5.68 12.85
CA PHE A 61 23.42 -6.07 11.84
C PHE A 61 24.02 -6.09 10.43
N GLY A 62 24.92 -5.15 10.12
CA GLY A 62 25.58 -5.07 8.82
C GLY A 62 26.50 -6.24 8.55
N ILE A 63 27.35 -6.60 9.52
CA ILE A 63 28.23 -7.77 9.43
C ILE A 63 27.39 -9.05 9.32
N GLY A 64 26.34 -9.20 10.15
CA GLY A 64 25.44 -10.34 10.08
C GLY A 64 24.75 -10.46 8.72
N ASN A 65 24.26 -9.35 8.17
CA ASN A 65 23.66 -9.33 6.84
C ASN A 65 24.68 -9.65 5.73
N LEU A 66 25.90 -9.10 5.80
CA LEU A 66 26.95 -9.39 4.82
C LEU A 66 27.34 -10.87 4.81
N LEU A 67 27.49 -11.49 5.99
CA LEU A 67 27.78 -12.93 6.09
C LEU A 67 26.64 -13.76 5.50
N LEU A 68 25.39 -13.39 5.80
CA LEU A 68 24.22 -14.08 5.28
C LEU A 68 24.13 -13.99 3.75
N VAL A 69 24.34 -12.80 3.19
CA VAL A 69 24.30 -12.60 1.73
C VAL A 69 25.52 -13.25 1.04
N LEU A 70 26.68 -13.29 1.69
CA LEU A 70 27.84 -14.05 1.20
C LEU A 70 27.53 -15.55 1.14
N ALA A 71 26.88 -16.10 2.17
CA ALA A 71 26.44 -17.48 2.18
C ALA A 71 25.40 -17.76 1.08
N VAL A 72 24.48 -16.81 0.83
CA VAL A 72 23.53 -16.88 -0.29
C VAL A 72 24.26 -16.86 -1.64
N ALA A 73 25.29 -16.05 -1.80
CA ALA A 73 26.08 -16.00 -3.03
C ALA A 73 26.82 -17.32 -3.31
N ILE A 74 27.28 -18.02 -2.27
CA ILE A 74 28.00 -19.30 -2.39
C ILE A 74 27.03 -20.47 -2.61
N HIS A 75 25.95 -20.54 -1.83
CA HIS A 75 25.07 -21.72 -1.81
C HIS A 75 23.79 -21.58 -2.63
N ASN A 76 23.47 -20.36 -3.10
CA ASN A 76 22.25 -20.03 -3.85
C ASN A 76 20.96 -20.59 -3.21
N SER A 77 20.90 -20.60 -1.87
CA SER A 77 19.77 -21.17 -1.12
C SER A 77 18.59 -20.20 -1.09
N SER A 78 17.41 -20.67 -1.51
CA SER A 78 16.15 -19.91 -1.46
C SER A 78 15.79 -19.46 -0.04
N ILE A 79 16.05 -20.31 0.97
CA ILE A 79 15.81 -19.96 2.38
C ILE A 79 16.74 -18.82 2.81
N GLY A 80 18.00 -18.87 2.39
CA GLY A 80 18.97 -17.81 2.67
C GLY A 80 18.55 -16.47 2.07
N VAL A 81 18.04 -16.47 0.84
CA VAL A 81 17.46 -15.28 0.20
C VAL A 81 16.32 -14.71 1.02
N VAL A 82 15.37 -15.55 1.44
CA VAL A 82 14.20 -15.12 2.23
C VAL A 82 14.63 -14.50 3.56
N LEU A 83 15.69 -15.03 4.20
CA LEU A 83 16.23 -14.48 5.45
C LEU A 83 17.08 -13.22 5.25
N ALA A 84 17.72 -13.07 4.09
CA ALA A 84 18.55 -11.91 3.78
C ALA A 84 17.73 -10.61 3.70
N VAL A 85 16.50 -10.67 3.20
CA VAL A 85 15.61 -9.50 3.10
C VAL A 85 15.30 -8.86 4.47
N PRO A 86 14.75 -9.57 5.48
CA PRO A 86 14.49 -9.00 6.80
C PRO A 86 15.79 -8.62 7.52
N SER A 87 16.88 -9.36 7.34
CA SER A 87 18.19 -9.00 7.89
C SER A 87 18.69 -7.65 7.35
N PHE A 88 18.59 -7.43 6.03
CA PHE A 88 18.92 -6.19 5.38
C PHE A 88 18.03 -5.03 5.88
N MET A 89 16.73 -5.27 6.05
CA MET A 89 15.81 -4.26 6.59
C MET A 89 16.15 -3.85 8.03
N LEU A 90 16.51 -4.81 8.89
CA LEU A 90 16.96 -4.52 10.26
C LEU A 90 18.26 -3.71 10.28
N TRP A 91 19.16 -3.99 9.35
CA TRP A 91 20.39 -3.22 9.19
C TRP A 91 20.11 -1.78 8.75
N VAL A 92 19.32 -1.57 7.69
CA VAL A 92 18.92 -0.23 7.23
C VAL A 92 18.23 0.56 8.35
N SER A 93 17.34 -0.11 9.11
CA SER A 93 16.67 0.50 10.26
C SER A 93 17.65 0.92 11.37
N ALA A 94 18.63 0.06 11.70
CA ALA A 94 19.67 0.39 12.68
C ALA A 94 20.56 1.57 12.25
N VAL A 95 20.79 1.72 10.94
CA VAL A 95 21.50 2.88 10.38
C VAL A 95 20.64 4.15 10.45
N HIS A 96 19.35 4.05 10.18
CA HIS A 96 18.43 5.20 10.18
C HIS A 96 18.09 5.69 11.59
N PHE A 97 18.05 4.79 12.57
CA PHE A 97 17.65 5.07 13.95
C PHE A 97 18.70 4.57 14.95
N PRO A 98 19.90 5.19 14.99
CA PRO A 98 20.99 4.72 15.84
C PRO A 98 20.72 4.84 17.34
N ASN A 99 19.77 5.69 17.75
CA ASN A 99 19.44 5.88 19.17
C ASN A 99 18.48 4.81 19.69
N LEU A 100 17.83 4.03 18.82
CA LEU A 100 16.91 2.99 19.27
C LEU A 100 17.66 1.94 20.08
N GLN A 101 17.21 1.69 21.30
CA GLN A 101 17.93 0.89 22.26
C GLN A 101 17.65 -0.60 22.10
N THR A 102 16.39 -0.96 21.88
CA THR A 102 15.91 -2.33 21.96
C THR A 102 15.62 -2.95 20.60
N PHE A 103 15.78 -4.26 20.50
CA PHE A 103 15.53 -5.02 19.28
C PHE A 103 14.08 -4.87 18.75
N PRO A 104 13.02 -4.98 19.58
CA PRO A 104 11.65 -4.86 19.10
C PRO A 104 11.35 -3.50 18.46
N TYR A 105 11.90 -2.42 19.01
CA TYR A 105 11.73 -1.08 18.43
C TYR A 105 12.49 -0.94 17.12
N ASN A 106 13.62 -1.62 16.94
CA ASN A 106 14.30 -1.66 15.65
C ASN A 106 13.51 -2.46 14.60
N VAL A 107 12.86 -3.58 14.98
CA VAL A 107 11.93 -4.32 14.11
C VAL A 107 10.74 -3.43 13.73
N TYR A 108 10.16 -2.72 14.71
CA TYR A 108 9.09 -1.76 14.45
C TYR A 108 9.56 -0.64 13.53
N GLY A 109 10.77 -0.12 13.73
CA GLY A 109 11.40 0.87 12.86
C GLY A 109 11.54 0.36 11.42
N ALA A 110 11.98 -0.88 11.23
CA ALA A 110 12.10 -1.51 9.93
C ALA A 110 10.73 -1.63 9.23
N ILE A 111 9.70 -2.14 9.92
CA ILE A 111 8.35 -2.32 9.36
C ILE A 111 7.66 -0.98 9.12
N ALA A 112 7.64 -0.09 10.12
CA ALA A 112 6.99 1.21 10.01
C ALA A 112 7.59 2.03 8.87
N SER A 113 8.89 1.88 8.61
CA SER A 113 9.57 2.61 7.56
C SER A 113 9.29 2.09 6.15
N LEU A 114 8.89 0.83 5.96
CA LEU A 114 8.38 0.33 4.67
C LEU A 114 7.20 1.16 4.17
N PHE A 115 6.23 1.41 5.05
CA PHE A 115 4.98 2.07 4.67
C PHE A 115 5.09 3.61 4.72
N ARG A 116 5.87 4.15 5.66
CA ARG A 116 5.91 5.61 5.89
C ARG A 116 6.89 6.36 4.99
N LYS A 117 7.98 5.73 4.51
CA LYS A 117 9.01 6.40 3.69
C LYS A 117 8.56 6.74 2.26
N PRO A 118 7.82 5.88 1.53
CA PRO A 118 7.26 6.23 0.22
C PRO A 118 6.31 7.43 0.30
N ILE A 119 5.55 7.55 1.39
CA ILE A 119 4.67 8.70 1.64
C ILE A 119 5.49 9.97 1.87
N GLY A 120 6.63 9.87 2.56
CA GLY A 120 7.57 10.98 2.78
C GLY A 120 8.30 11.44 1.50
N PHE A 121 8.46 10.57 0.50
CA PHE A 121 8.98 10.95 -0.82
C PHE A 121 8.02 11.94 -1.52
N MET A 122 6.70 11.80 -1.37
CA MET A 122 5.76 12.80 -1.90
C MET A 122 5.94 14.18 -1.26
N ASP A 123 6.45 14.27 -0.02
CA ASP A 123 6.70 15.55 0.63
C ASP A 123 7.89 16.32 -0.01
N VAL A 124 8.76 15.61 -0.74
CA VAL A 124 9.82 16.23 -1.57
C VAL A 124 9.22 17.09 -2.67
N PHE A 125 8.23 16.55 -3.39
CA PHE A 125 7.58 17.27 -4.49
C PHE A 125 6.63 18.36 -4.01
N LYS A 126 6.03 18.20 -2.82
CA LYS A 126 5.19 19.24 -2.21
C LYS A 126 5.99 20.46 -1.78
N ARG A 127 7.28 20.33 -1.46
CA ARG A 127 8.11 21.44 -0.97
C ARG A 127 8.56 22.41 -2.06
N ASN A 128 8.58 21.96 -3.32
CA ASN A 128 9.04 22.75 -4.47
C ASN A 128 7.90 23.20 -5.40
N GLN A 129 6.63 22.93 -5.06
CA GLN A 129 5.50 23.44 -5.82
C GLN A 129 4.94 24.69 -5.14
N PRO A 130 4.63 25.77 -5.88
CA PRO A 130 3.79 26.84 -5.35
C PRO A 130 2.49 26.19 -4.87
N LYS A 131 1.99 26.60 -3.68
CA LYS A 131 0.74 26.09 -3.08
C LYS A 131 -0.39 26.18 -4.11
N ASN A 132 -0.59 25.11 -4.87
CA ASN A 132 -1.70 25.01 -5.79
C ASN A 132 -2.65 23.99 -5.18
N GLU A 133 -3.63 24.51 -4.45
CA GLU A 133 -4.54 23.77 -3.58
C GLU A 133 -5.36 22.70 -4.34
N ARG A 134 -5.45 22.81 -5.68
CA ARG A 134 -6.22 21.90 -6.55
C ARG A 134 -5.70 20.46 -6.65
N LYS A 135 -4.38 20.21 -6.57
CA LYS A 135 -3.83 18.83 -6.79
C LYS A 135 -4.09 17.85 -5.64
N THR A 136 -4.34 18.34 -4.42
CA THR A 136 -4.62 17.46 -3.27
C THR A 136 -6.02 16.83 -3.30
N ASN A 137 -6.93 17.33 -4.15
CA ASN A 137 -8.30 16.79 -4.22
C ASN A 137 -8.39 15.49 -5.03
N ILE A 138 -7.60 15.32 -6.10
CA ILE A 138 -7.73 14.16 -7.00
C ILE A 138 -7.36 12.85 -6.28
N TRP A 139 -6.26 12.81 -5.52
CA TRP A 139 -5.86 11.61 -4.78
C TRP A 139 -6.80 11.28 -3.61
N LYS A 140 -7.37 12.32 -2.97
CA LYS A 140 -8.40 12.13 -1.94
C LYS A 140 -9.67 11.56 -2.56
N LEU A 141 -10.07 12.05 -3.73
CA LEU A 141 -11.22 11.57 -4.49
C LEU A 141 -11.02 10.12 -4.93
N ALA A 142 -9.83 9.80 -5.47
CA ALA A 142 -9.49 8.43 -5.87
C ALA A 142 -9.59 7.44 -4.70
N ARG A 143 -9.10 7.81 -3.49
CA ARG A 143 -9.20 6.95 -2.29
C ARG A 143 -10.65 6.75 -1.81
N ILE A 144 -11.52 7.74 -2.02
CA ILE A 144 -12.96 7.66 -1.68
C ILE A 144 -13.68 6.67 -2.61
N PHE A 145 -13.34 6.65 -3.90
CA PHE A 145 -14.00 5.83 -4.91
C PHE A 145 -13.38 4.44 -5.14
N LEU A 146 -12.11 4.22 -4.77
CA LEU A 146 -11.41 2.95 -5.00
C LEU A 146 -12.01 1.77 -4.24
N ILE A 147 -12.46 1.98 -2.99
CA ILE A 147 -13.13 0.93 -2.20
C ILE A 147 -14.52 0.60 -2.78
N PRO A 148 -15.42 1.58 -3.03
CA PRO A 148 -16.67 1.33 -3.74
C PRO A 148 -16.49 0.64 -5.09
N ALA A 149 -15.49 1.03 -5.88
CA ALA A 149 -15.21 0.47 -7.20
C ALA A 149 -14.84 -1.02 -7.15
N LEU A 150 -14.39 -1.55 -6.01
CA LEU A 150 -14.09 -2.97 -5.83
C LEU A 150 -15.29 -3.74 -5.27
N VAL A 151 -16.01 -3.14 -4.31
CA VAL A 151 -17.13 -3.79 -3.61
C VAL A 151 -18.41 -3.82 -4.46
N ILE A 152 -18.71 -2.76 -5.21
CA ILE A 152 -19.97 -2.66 -5.99
C ILE A 152 -20.04 -3.71 -7.10
N PRO A 153 -19.00 -3.93 -7.93
CA PRO A 153 -19.04 -4.97 -8.96
C PRO A 153 -19.26 -6.37 -8.39
N LEU A 154 -18.73 -6.65 -7.20
CA LEU A 154 -18.97 -7.92 -6.50
C LEU A 154 -20.45 -8.11 -6.18
N PHE A 155 -21.12 -7.09 -5.65
CA PHE A 155 -22.55 -7.17 -5.36
C PHE A 155 -23.40 -7.23 -6.64
N ILE A 156 -23.03 -6.47 -7.68
CA ILE A 156 -23.69 -6.56 -8.98
C ILE A 156 -23.60 -8.00 -9.50
N ALA A 157 -22.42 -8.62 -9.48
CA ALA A 157 -22.23 -10.00 -9.94
C ALA A 157 -23.12 -11.00 -9.17
N ILE A 158 -23.22 -10.85 -7.84
CA ILE A 158 -24.10 -11.70 -7.02
C ILE A 158 -25.57 -11.53 -7.44
N PHE A 159 -26.03 -10.29 -7.62
CA PHE A 159 -27.43 -10.02 -7.97
C PHE A 159 -27.77 -10.36 -9.43
N THR A 160 -26.81 -10.30 -10.36
CA THR A 160 -27.04 -10.74 -11.75
C THR A 160 -27.20 -12.25 -11.86
N GLU A 161 -26.49 -13.01 -11.04
CA GLU A 161 -26.67 -14.47 -10.97
C GLU A 161 -28.00 -14.85 -10.29
N ALA A 162 -28.40 -14.08 -9.27
CA ALA A 162 -29.62 -14.36 -8.52
C ALA A 162 -30.92 -13.98 -9.26
N ASN A 163 -30.93 -12.89 -10.03
CA ASN A 163 -32.15 -12.39 -10.67
C ASN A 163 -31.96 -12.05 -12.16
N PRO A 164 -32.65 -12.74 -13.10
CA PRO A 164 -32.50 -12.52 -14.53
C PRO A 164 -33.04 -11.15 -15.01
N LYS A 165 -34.01 -10.56 -14.31
CA LYS A 165 -34.48 -9.18 -14.58
C LYS A 165 -33.44 -8.15 -14.15
N PHE A 166 -32.78 -8.39 -13.02
CA PHE A 166 -31.66 -7.56 -12.59
C PHE A 166 -30.47 -7.70 -13.55
N ALA A 167 -30.17 -8.90 -14.04
CA ALA A 167 -29.15 -9.13 -15.08
C ALA A 167 -29.41 -8.28 -16.34
N ALA A 168 -30.63 -8.33 -16.87
CA ALA A 168 -31.01 -7.52 -18.04
C ALA A 168 -30.95 -6.00 -17.78
N PHE A 169 -31.19 -5.56 -16.55
CA PHE A 169 -31.02 -4.16 -16.14
C PHE A 169 -29.54 -3.78 -16.03
N ALA A 170 -28.70 -4.64 -15.45
CA ALA A 170 -27.26 -4.46 -15.34
C ALA A 170 -26.61 -4.39 -16.73
N ASP A 171 -27.04 -5.21 -17.69
CA ASP A 171 -26.57 -5.17 -19.08
C ASP A 171 -26.88 -3.83 -19.77
N LYS A 172 -28.06 -3.25 -19.51
CA LYS A 172 -28.42 -1.91 -20.01
C LYS A 172 -27.53 -0.82 -19.41
N ILE A 173 -27.17 -0.95 -18.13
CA ILE A 173 -26.21 -0.04 -17.49
C ILE A 173 -24.81 -0.23 -18.09
N GLY A 174 -24.38 -1.48 -18.28
CA GLY A 174 -23.08 -1.82 -18.89
C GLY A 174 -22.94 -1.22 -20.28
N THR A 175 -23.93 -1.42 -21.14
CA THR A 175 -23.96 -0.84 -22.49
C THR A 175 -23.99 0.69 -22.49
N PHE A 176 -24.69 1.33 -21.55
CA PHE A 176 -24.63 2.78 -21.37
C PHE A 176 -23.24 3.28 -20.93
N ILE A 177 -22.58 2.55 -20.02
CA ILE A 177 -21.21 2.82 -19.58
C ILE A 177 -20.25 2.67 -20.76
N ASP A 178 -20.35 1.59 -21.54
CA ASP A 178 -19.53 1.35 -22.73
C ASP A 178 -19.69 2.47 -23.76
N GLN A 179 -20.91 2.95 -23.97
CA GLN A 179 -21.17 4.11 -24.84
C GLN A 179 -20.55 5.39 -24.30
N LEU A 180 -20.63 5.65 -22.99
CA LEU A 180 -20.01 6.82 -22.36
C LEU A 180 -18.49 6.80 -22.50
N PHE A 181 -17.87 5.62 -22.35
CA PHE A 181 -16.43 5.44 -22.47
C PHE A 181 -15.94 5.21 -23.90
N SER A 182 -16.81 4.95 -24.87
CA SER A 182 -16.43 4.83 -26.30
C SER A 182 -15.76 6.09 -26.87
N TYR A 183 -15.99 7.24 -26.25
CA TYR A 183 -15.36 8.52 -26.59
C TYR A 183 -13.96 8.70 -25.98
N ILE A 184 -13.53 7.80 -25.09
CA ILE A 184 -12.22 7.82 -24.44
C ILE A 184 -11.51 6.49 -24.78
N PRO A 185 -10.40 6.49 -25.55
CA PRO A 185 -9.75 5.27 -26.00
C PRO A 185 -8.92 4.62 -24.87
N ILE A 186 -9.60 4.16 -23.81
CA ILE A 186 -9.01 3.55 -22.62
C ILE A 186 -8.50 2.14 -22.93
N ASP A 187 -9.25 1.40 -23.74
CA ASP A 187 -8.87 0.11 -24.32
C ASP A 187 -7.54 0.23 -25.07
N LYS A 188 -7.41 1.22 -25.97
CA LYS A 188 -6.17 1.47 -26.70
C LYS A 188 -5.03 1.97 -25.80
N LEU A 189 -5.33 2.69 -24.74
CA LEU A 189 -4.33 3.13 -23.75
C LEU A 189 -3.79 1.95 -22.94
N ILE A 190 -4.67 1.03 -22.53
CA ILE A 190 -4.31 -0.19 -21.80
C ILE A 190 -3.54 -1.13 -22.72
N ASP A 191 -4.00 -1.34 -23.96
CA ASP A 191 -3.31 -2.13 -24.96
C ASP A 191 -1.96 -1.51 -25.36
N PHE A 192 -1.86 -0.18 -25.42
CA PHE A 192 -0.59 0.51 -25.62
C PHE A 192 0.36 0.28 -24.44
N MET A 193 -0.12 0.43 -23.21
CA MET A 193 0.69 0.18 -22.00
C MET A 193 1.15 -1.28 -21.89
N LEU A 194 0.30 -2.23 -22.27
CA LEU A 194 0.58 -3.67 -22.22
C LEU A 194 1.37 -4.19 -23.43
N SER A 195 1.29 -3.55 -24.60
CA SER A 195 2.02 -3.97 -25.82
C SER A 195 3.49 -3.56 -25.81
N TYR A 196 3.85 -2.44 -25.17
CA TYR A 196 5.23 -1.94 -25.13
C TYR A 196 6.00 -2.34 -23.86
N VAL A 197 5.31 -2.74 -22.79
CA VAL A 197 5.95 -3.10 -21.53
C VAL A 197 5.29 -4.33 -20.93
N GLU A 198 6.05 -5.43 -20.81
CA GLU A 198 5.62 -6.60 -20.01
C GLU A 198 5.20 -6.11 -18.63
N ALA A 199 3.99 -6.41 -18.16
CA ALA A 199 3.47 -5.94 -16.87
C ALA A 199 4.45 -6.24 -15.71
N GLU A 200 5.15 -7.37 -15.78
CA GLU A 200 6.26 -7.75 -14.89
C GLU A 200 7.33 -6.65 -14.77
N THR A 201 7.74 -6.03 -15.88
CA THR A 201 8.75 -4.98 -15.90
C THR A 201 8.29 -3.73 -15.14
N ILE A 202 7.02 -3.34 -15.28
CA ILE A 202 6.46 -2.20 -14.53
C ILE A 202 6.46 -2.49 -13.03
N PHE A 203 5.95 -3.66 -12.63
CA PHE A 203 5.91 -4.05 -11.22
C PHE A 203 7.31 -4.16 -10.62
N PHE A 204 8.27 -4.72 -11.38
CA PHE A 204 9.65 -4.84 -10.93
C PHE A 204 10.32 -3.48 -10.74
N TYR A 205 10.10 -2.55 -11.66
CA TYR A 205 10.62 -1.18 -11.57
C TYR A 205 10.01 -0.43 -10.37
N LEU A 206 8.70 -0.56 -10.14
CA LEU A 206 8.03 0.00 -8.97
C LEU A 206 8.55 -0.60 -7.67
N PHE A 207 8.82 -1.91 -7.64
CA PHE A 207 9.43 -2.58 -6.50
C PHE A 207 10.85 -2.07 -6.23
N GLY A 208 11.68 -1.92 -7.27
CA GLY A 208 13.00 -1.31 -7.17
C GLY A 208 12.94 0.13 -6.66
N LEU A 209 12.02 0.94 -7.18
CA LEU A 209 11.78 2.30 -6.69
C LEU A 209 11.42 2.32 -5.20
N PHE A 210 10.55 1.41 -4.78
CA PHE A 210 10.16 1.25 -3.38
C PHE A 210 11.35 0.85 -2.49
N ALA A 211 12.14 -0.15 -2.91
CA ALA A 211 13.31 -0.64 -2.17
C ALA A 211 14.39 0.45 -2.01
N ILE A 212 14.67 1.20 -3.07
CA ILE A 212 15.66 2.29 -3.04
C ILE A 212 15.14 3.48 -2.22
N THR A 213 13.84 3.76 -2.26
CA THR A 213 13.22 4.77 -1.40
C THR A 213 13.40 4.40 0.08
N TYR A 214 13.15 3.13 0.42
CA TYR A 214 13.35 2.61 1.77
C TYR A 214 14.79 2.79 2.27
N LEU A 215 15.77 2.57 1.39
CA LEU A 215 17.20 2.69 1.67
C LEU A 215 17.64 4.14 1.91
N ILE A 216 17.26 5.08 1.04
CA ILE A 216 17.82 6.43 0.99
C ILE A 216 17.04 7.44 1.86
N PHE A 217 15.74 7.24 2.03
CA PHE A 217 14.89 8.21 2.71
C PHE A 217 14.65 7.81 4.16
N ALA A 218 15.46 8.31 5.08
CA ALA A 218 15.14 8.26 6.51
C ALA A 218 14.21 9.43 6.89
N ARG A 219 13.14 9.15 7.63
CA ARG A 219 12.36 10.21 8.31
C ARG A 219 13.14 10.65 9.55
N LYS A 220 12.91 11.89 10.00
CA LYS A 220 13.46 12.39 11.26
C LYS A 220 13.11 11.39 12.37
N SER A 221 14.13 10.96 13.09
CA SER A 221 14.11 9.87 14.05
C SER A 221 13.20 10.10 15.26
N SER A 222 12.71 11.33 15.44
CA SER A 222 11.98 11.76 16.64
C SER A 222 10.78 10.90 16.97
N ASP A 223 9.94 10.53 16.00
CA ASP A 223 8.64 9.93 16.36
C ASP A 223 8.81 8.52 16.96
N ILE A 224 9.70 7.70 16.38
CA ILE A 224 9.93 6.32 16.85
C ILE A 224 10.86 6.30 18.06
N GLU A 225 11.88 7.16 18.07
CA GLU A 225 12.77 7.29 19.21
C GLU A 225 12.06 7.88 20.44
N GLN A 226 11.10 8.80 20.25
CA GLN A 226 10.25 9.30 21.34
C GLN A 226 9.33 8.21 21.87
N LEU A 227 8.72 7.38 21.00
CA LEU A 227 7.89 6.27 21.45
C LEU A 227 8.66 5.30 22.36
N GLU A 228 9.94 5.04 22.07
CA GLU A 228 10.79 4.22 22.94
C GLU A 228 11.21 4.99 24.20
N ALA A 229 11.60 6.27 24.08
CA ALA A 229 12.02 7.10 25.20
C ALA A 229 10.90 7.35 26.22
N ASP A 230 9.65 7.42 25.77
CA ASP A 230 8.46 7.58 26.60
C ASP A 230 8.13 6.30 27.39
N GLN A 231 8.74 5.16 27.05
CA GLN A 231 8.61 3.95 27.85
C GLN A 231 9.57 3.98 29.04
N SER A 232 9.02 3.77 30.23
CA SER A 232 9.84 3.52 31.40
C SER A 232 10.37 2.09 31.38
N PHE A 233 11.69 1.92 31.55
CA PHE A 233 12.30 0.60 31.82
C PHE A 233 11.75 -0.07 33.09
N ARG A 234 11.10 0.72 33.95
CA ARG A 234 10.39 0.23 35.13
C ARG A 234 8.96 -0.16 34.74
N LEU A 235 8.66 -1.45 34.80
CA LEU A 235 7.30 -1.97 34.57
C LEU A 235 6.40 -1.53 35.72
N ILE A 236 5.61 -0.48 35.52
CA ILE A 236 4.57 -0.06 36.46
C ILE A 236 3.24 -0.57 35.92
N ARG A 237 2.54 -1.40 36.70
CA ARG A 237 1.19 -1.85 36.36
C ARG A 237 0.25 -0.64 36.36
N LYS A 238 -0.03 -0.09 35.18
CA LYS A 238 -1.17 0.82 35.00
C LYS A 238 -2.44 -0.02 34.89
N LYS A 239 -3.24 -0.09 35.96
CA LYS A 239 -4.63 -0.53 35.86
C LYS A 239 -5.42 0.57 35.15
N GLY A 240 -5.32 0.61 33.82
CA GLY A 240 -6.22 1.41 33.00
C GLY A 240 -7.47 0.57 32.72
N GLY A 241 -8.62 0.97 33.23
CA GLY A 241 -9.89 0.45 32.73
C GLY A 241 -9.98 0.79 31.26
N PHE A 242 -9.80 -0.19 30.37
CA PHE A 242 -9.99 0.01 28.95
C PHE A 242 -11.48 0.20 28.69
N ASN A 243 -11.91 1.45 28.70
CA ASN A 243 -13.28 1.79 28.32
C ASN A 243 -13.29 2.06 26.83
N PHE A 244 -13.56 1.01 26.06
CA PHE A 244 -13.59 1.02 24.59
C PHE A 244 -14.39 2.20 24.02
N PHE A 245 -15.50 2.56 24.68
CA PHE A 245 -16.35 3.68 24.31
C PHE A 245 -15.70 5.05 24.52
N SER A 246 -14.95 5.27 25.62
CA SER A 246 -14.26 6.55 25.82
C SER A 246 -13.09 6.73 24.85
N TRP A 247 -12.42 5.64 24.45
CA TRP A 247 -11.40 5.64 23.41
C TRP A 247 -11.97 5.96 22.01
N LEU A 248 -13.14 5.41 21.66
CA LEU A 248 -13.86 5.74 20.43
C LEU A 248 -14.30 7.21 20.39
N ILE A 249 -14.84 7.73 21.49
CA ILE A 249 -15.32 9.13 21.60
C ILE A 249 -14.15 10.12 21.60
N ALA A 250 -13.06 9.84 22.31
CA ALA A 250 -11.88 10.70 22.30
C ALA A 250 -11.22 10.77 20.90
N LYS A 251 -11.28 9.68 20.13
CA LYS A 251 -10.81 9.66 18.73
C LYS A 251 -11.78 10.35 17.78
N SER A 252 -13.07 10.45 18.12
CA SER A 252 -14.08 11.14 17.31
C SER A 252 -14.05 12.66 17.43
N GLN A 253 -13.49 13.20 18.52
CA GLN A 253 -13.37 14.65 18.73
C GLN A 253 -12.08 15.25 18.12
N GLY A 254 -11.18 14.42 17.60
CA GLY A 254 -9.88 14.82 17.04
C GLY A 254 -9.57 14.25 15.65
N LEU A 255 -10.57 13.98 14.80
CA LEU A 255 -10.31 13.44 13.45
C LEU A 255 -9.54 14.45 12.60
N GLY A 256 -8.24 14.23 12.46
CA GLY A 256 -7.44 14.82 11.40
C GLY A 256 -8.06 14.53 10.03
N SER A 257 -7.76 15.36 9.02
CA SER A 257 -8.41 15.31 7.70
C SER A 257 -8.41 13.93 7.02
N GLY A 258 -7.46 13.05 7.34
CA GLY A 258 -7.41 11.67 6.82
C GLY A 258 -8.52 10.75 7.35
N LEU A 259 -8.91 10.92 8.61
CA LEU A 259 -9.92 10.07 9.25
C LEU A 259 -11.35 10.45 8.81
N LYS A 260 -11.55 11.74 8.45
CA LYS A 260 -12.78 12.22 7.79
C LYS A 260 -12.99 11.62 6.40
N ILE A 261 -11.91 11.40 5.65
CA ILE A 261 -11.95 10.78 4.32
C ILE A 261 -12.31 9.30 4.41
N GLU A 262 -11.79 8.60 5.42
CA GLU A 262 -12.15 7.19 5.68
C GLU A 262 -13.63 7.06 6.07
N TYR A 263 -14.12 7.94 6.95
CA TYR A 263 -15.55 7.99 7.28
C TYR A 263 -16.42 8.29 6.04
N LEU A 264 -16.02 9.26 5.21
CA LEU A 264 -16.76 9.60 3.99
C LEU A 264 -16.77 8.43 2.99
N SER A 265 -15.65 7.73 2.81
CA SER A 265 -15.60 6.54 1.95
C SER A 265 -16.52 5.45 2.48
N ALA A 266 -16.49 5.16 3.78
CA ALA A 266 -17.39 4.18 4.39
C ALA A 266 -18.86 4.57 4.22
N PHE A 267 -19.19 5.85 4.44
CA PHE A 267 -20.54 6.37 4.23
C PHE A 267 -21.00 6.23 2.77
N VAL A 268 -20.14 6.57 1.80
CA VAL A 268 -20.42 6.43 0.37
C VAL A 268 -20.63 4.97 -0.03
N VAL A 269 -19.82 4.04 0.49
CA VAL A 269 -20.02 2.59 0.26
C VAL A 269 -21.38 2.15 0.79
N VAL A 270 -21.72 2.50 2.03
CA VAL A 270 -23.01 2.15 2.63
C VAL A 270 -24.16 2.74 1.83
N ALA A 271 -24.08 4.01 1.44
CA ALA A 271 -25.11 4.67 0.65
C ALA A 271 -25.32 3.99 -0.72
N LEU A 272 -24.24 3.68 -1.43
CA LEU A 272 -24.31 3.02 -2.75
C LEU A 272 -24.82 1.59 -2.66
N LEU A 273 -24.42 0.83 -1.63
CA LEU A 273 -24.95 -0.52 -1.41
C LEU A 273 -26.43 -0.50 -1.06
N ASN A 274 -26.87 0.45 -0.24
CA ASN A 274 -28.29 0.59 0.09
C ASN A 274 -29.10 1.05 -1.13
N ALA A 275 -28.56 1.92 -1.98
CA ALA A 275 -29.20 2.28 -3.25
C ALA A 275 -29.31 1.07 -4.18
N LEU A 276 -28.27 0.25 -4.27
CA LEU A 276 -28.28 -0.99 -5.04
C LEU A 276 -29.34 -1.97 -4.52
N LEU A 277 -29.39 -2.19 -3.20
CA LEU A 277 -30.42 -3.01 -2.56
C LEU A 277 -31.82 -2.47 -2.80
N LEU A 278 -31.99 -1.15 -2.76
CA LEU A 278 -33.27 -0.52 -3.07
C LEU A 278 -33.70 -0.83 -4.51
N ILE A 279 -32.78 -0.73 -5.48
CA ILE A 279 -33.06 -1.07 -6.89
C ILE A 279 -33.46 -2.54 -7.02
N VAL A 280 -32.72 -3.46 -6.40
CA VAL A 280 -33.05 -4.89 -6.41
C VAL A 280 -34.44 -5.13 -5.82
N ASN A 281 -34.72 -4.57 -4.63
CA ASN A 281 -36.03 -4.71 -3.99
C ASN A 281 -37.18 -4.12 -4.83
N ILE A 282 -36.96 -3.01 -5.53
CA ILE A 282 -37.96 -2.45 -6.45
C ILE A 282 -38.22 -3.42 -7.60
N ILE A 283 -37.17 -3.99 -8.20
CA ILE A 283 -37.28 -4.98 -9.27
C ILE A 283 -38.02 -6.23 -8.77
N ASP A 284 -37.72 -6.71 -7.56
CA ASP A 284 -38.37 -7.88 -6.97
C ASP A 284 -39.85 -7.61 -6.69
N ILE A 285 -40.21 -6.44 -6.14
CA ILE A 285 -41.61 -6.06 -5.92
C ILE A 285 -42.35 -5.99 -7.26
N ASP A 286 -41.78 -5.33 -8.27
CA ASP A 286 -42.42 -5.22 -9.58
C ASP A 286 -42.59 -6.59 -10.24
N TRP A 287 -41.55 -7.42 -10.23
CA TRP A 287 -41.51 -8.68 -10.96
C TRP A 287 -42.25 -9.83 -10.24
N VAL A 288 -42.04 -9.99 -8.94
CA VAL A 288 -42.59 -11.12 -8.17
C VAL A 288 -43.96 -10.79 -7.58
N TRP A 289 -44.22 -9.54 -7.22
CA TRP A 289 -45.46 -9.18 -6.50
C TRP A 289 -46.52 -8.54 -7.38
N ILE A 290 -46.15 -7.69 -8.34
CA ILE A 290 -47.11 -6.91 -9.13
C ILE A 290 -47.36 -7.53 -10.50
N ASN A 291 -46.31 -7.83 -11.26
CA ASN A 291 -46.38 -8.27 -12.66
C ASN A 291 -46.01 -9.74 -12.86
N PHE A 292 -46.22 -10.58 -11.83
CA PHE A 292 -45.89 -12.00 -11.90
C PHE A 292 -46.83 -12.73 -12.86
N THR A 293 -46.28 -13.19 -13.99
CA THR A 293 -46.99 -14.04 -14.95
C THR A 293 -46.45 -15.45 -14.87
N TYR A 294 -47.30 -16.41 -14.48
CA TYR A 294 -46.96 -17.82 -14.41
C TYR A 294 -46.86 -18.41 -15.82
N ASP A 295 -45.67 -18.84 -16.24
CA ASP A 295 -45.46 -19.63 -17.45
C ASP A 295 -45.46 -21.13 -17.07
N GLN A 296 -46.13 -21.98 -17.84
CA GLN A 296 -46.26 -23.43 -17.53
C GLN A 296 -44.93 -24.19 -17.63
N SER A 297 -43.89 -23.55 -18.17
CA SER A 297 -42.51 -24.04 -18.20
C SER A 297 -41.75 -23.83 -16.88
N PHE A 298 -42.34 -23.12 -15.91
CA PHE A 298 -41.68 -22.66 -14.69
C PHE A 298 -41.95 -23.60 -13.50
N ASN A 299 -40.92 -24.27 -12.97
CA ASN A 299 -41.05 -25.15 -11.81
C ASN A 299 -41.04 -24.33 -10.51
N LEU A 300 -42.23 -24.07 -9.96
CA LEU A 300 -42.45 -23.32 -8.70
C LEU A 300 -41.61 -23.83 -7.53
N THR A 301 -41.31 -25.12 -7.49
CA THR A 301 -40.53 -25.73 -6.41
C THR A 301 -39.07 -25.24 -6.42
N GLN A 302 -38.51 -25.00 -7.60
CA GLN A 302 -37.13 -24.53 -7.75
C GLN A 302 -37.02 -23.04 -7.40
N PHE A 303 -38.04 -22.24 -7.75
CA PHE A 303 -38.10 -20.81 -7.45
C PHE A 303 -38.13 -20.48 -5.95
N VAL A 304 -38.80 -21.32 -5.14
CA VAL A 304 -38.88 -21.12 -3.68
C VAL A 304 -37.58 -21.56 -2.96
N HIS A 305 -36.77 -22.41 -3.60
CA HIS A 305 -35.51 -22.90 -3.05
C HIS A 305 -34.28 -22.09 -3.50
N GLU A 306 -34.35 -21.43 -4.65
CA GLU A 306 -33.24 -20.64 -5.19
C GLU A 306 -33.23 -19.19 -4.68
N GLY A 307 -34.37 -18.66 -4.22
CA GLY A 307 -34.46 -17.42 -3.45
C GLY A 307 -34.31 -16.15 -4.28
#